data_AF-A0A960PQG5-F1
#
_entry.id   AF-A0A960PQG5-F1
#
_cell.length_a   1.000
_cell.length_b   1.000
_cell.length_c   1.000
_cell.angle_alpha   90.00
_cell.angle_beta   90.00
_cell.angle_gamma   90.00
#
_symmetry.space_group_name_H-M   'P 1'
#
loop_
_entity.id
_entity.type
_entity.pdbx_description
1 polymer ?
#
loop_
_entity_poly.entity_id
_entity_poly.type
_entity_poly.pdbx_seq_one_letter_code
_entity_poly.pdbx_strand_id
1 'polypeptide(L)'
;MKPYDGGAWVGVDRIDDEAALRAAYDKSGKRVMHLQAAVNPFDLFVRCVGVGPQVRIVKYDPGAPLHNRYTMDPDPVSAEERALLEDMTLTINTFFGWDFNSCEALRKEGEFYPIDFANACPDAQVTSLHYHFPWLIKAILRWSIFCAVTRRPMHRNVDWAPYYEVRSRDLPYRERLAAYAAIARERLDRDRFEEFCAQHLPHLDAVADDFFGTPTARDAVRQKVAALFPDHEIEDFTELFFKRIDHWRKTEGIASAKG
;
A
#
# COMPACT_ATOMS: atom_id res chain seq x y z
N MET A 1 -3.92 -21.76 5.25
CA MET A 1 -4.18 -21.45 6.66
C MET A 1 -3.16 -20.42 7.13
N LYS A 2 -3.56 -19.41 7.90
CA LYS A 2 -2.64 -18.37 8.41
C LYS A 2 -2.99 -17.95 9.85
N PRO A 3 -2.05 -17.45 10.66
CA PRO A 3 -2.36 -16.92 11.99
C PRO A 3 -3.25 -15.67 11.87
N TYR A 4 -4.12 -15.44 12.86
CA TYR A 4 -4.95 -14.24 12.94
C TYR A 4 -4.14 -12.95 13.04
N ASP A 5 -3.08 -12.96 13.83
CA ASP A 5 -2.17 -11.84 14.11
C ASP A 5 -0.81 -11.98 13.42
N GLY A 6 -0.78 -12.71 12.29
CA GLY A 6 0.44 -13.00 11.55
C GLY A 6 0.98 -11.79 10.76
N GLY A 7 2.27 -11.85 10.40
CA GLY A 7 2.92 -10.87 9.54
C GLY A 7 4.08 -11.50 8.76
N ALA A 8 4.53 -10.84 7.70
CA ALA A 8 5.67 -11.27 6.88
C ALA A 8 5.61 -12.74 6.40
N TRP A 9 4.39 -13.25 6.14
CA TRP A 9 4.13 -14.62 5.70
C TRP A 9 4.53 -15.72 6.71
N VAL A 10 4.83 -15.36 7.96
CA VAL A 10 5.24 -16.31 8.99
C VAL A 10 4.06 -17.18 9.42
N GLY A 11 4.20 -18.50 9.26
CA GLY A 11 3.16 -19.46 9.63
C GLY A 11 1.99 -19.54 8.66
N VAL A 12 2.17 -19.05 7.43
CA VAL A 12 1.21 -19.23 6.34
C VAL A 12 1.50 -20.56 5.65
N ASP A 13 0.56 -21.49 5.72
CA ASP A 13 0.66 -22.81 5.09
C ASP A 13 -0.39 -22.95 3.98
N ARG A 14 0.03 -23.36 2.79
CA ARG A 14 -0.90 -23.79 1.73
C ARG A 14 -1.42 -25.18 2.06
N ILE A 15 -2.74 -25.35 2.00
CA ILE A 15 -3.42 -26.60 2.36
C ILE A 15 -4.00 -27.18 1.09
N ASP A 16 -3.36 -28.22 0.56
CA ASP A 16 -3.79 -28.89 -0.68
C ASP A 16 -4.69 -30.11 -0.40
N ASP A 17 -4.66 -30.65 0.83
CA ASP A 17 -5.47 -31.79 1.27
C ASP A 17 -5.72 -31.82 2.80
N GLU A 18 -6.49 -32.81 3.26
CA GLU A 18 -6.84 -33.00 4.68
C GLU A 18 -5.61 -33.30 5.55
N ALA A 19 -4.64 -34.07 5.05
CA ALA A 19 -3.46 -34.43 5.81
C ALA A 19 -2.58 -33.20 6.07
N ALA A 20 -2.39 -32.36 5.05
CA ALA A 20 -1.70 -31.08 5.16
C ALA A 20 -2.43 -30.14 6.14
N LEU A 21 -3.77 -30.13 6.14
CA LEU A 21 -4.55 -29.33 7.09
C LEU A 21 -4.28 -29.76 8.54
N ARG A 22 -4.35 -31.06 8.81
CA ARG A 22 -4.10 -31.63 10.15
C ARG A 22 -2.68 -31.31 10.62
N ALA A 23 -1.69 -31.53 9.75
CA ALA A 23 -0.29 -31.24 10.07
C ALA A 23 -0.05 -29.76 10.37
N ALA A 24 -0.62 -28.85 9.57
CA ALA A 24 -0.49 -27.41 9.79
C ALA A 24 -1.23 -26.97 11.08
N TYR A 25 -2.40 -27.58 11.37
CA TYR A 25 -3.15 -27.34 12.60
C TYR A 25 -2.33 -27.75 13.84
N ASP A 26 -1.77 -28.96 13.86
CA ASP A 26 -0.97 -29.43 14.99
C ASP A 26 0.29 -28.58 15.19
N LYS A 27 0.94 -28.15 14.10
CA LYS A 27 2.09 -27.23 14.11
C LYS A 27 1.73 -25.81 14.57
N SER A 28 0.46 -25.41 14.48
CA SER A 28 0.02 -24.06 14.86
C SER A 28 0.15 -23.80 16.37
N GLY A 29 0.11 -24.87 17.18
CA GLY A 29 0.24 -24.81 18.63
C GLY A 29 -0.94 -24.11 19.29
N LYS A 30 -0.69 -23.00 19.99
CA LYS A 30 -1.73 -22.21 20.67
C LYS A 30 -2.21 -21.00 19.87
N ARG A 31 -1.76 -20.85 18.62
CA ARG A 31 -2.12 -19.70 17.78
C ARG A 31 -3.56 -19.81 17.31
N VAL A 32 -4.25 -18.68 17.24
CA VAL A 32 -5.54 -18.58 16.57
C VAL A 32 -5.28 -18.55 15.06
N MET A 33 -5.90 -19.45 14.32
CA MET A 33 -5.66 -19.64 12.88
C MET A 33 -6.92 -19.33 12.07
N HIS A 34 -6.74 -18.75 10.88
CA HIS A 34 -7.75 -18.63 9.84
C HIS A 34 -7.51 -19.66 8.74
N LEU A 35 -8.53 -20.46 8.46
CA LEU A 35 -8.64 -21.26 7.25
C LEU A 35 -9.49 -20.50 6.23
N GLN A 36 -8.96 -20.33 5.02
CA GLN A 36 -9.58 -19.57 3.94
C GLN A 36 -9.41 -20.33 2.63
N ALA A 37 -10.40 -20.21 1.72
CA ALA A 37 -10.25 -20.73 0.37
C ALA A 37 -9.14 -19.95 -0.36
N ALA A 38 -8.24 -20.67 -1.02
CA ALA A 38 -7.16 -20.04 -1.77
C ALA A 38 -7.71 -19.41 -3.06
N VAL A 39 -7.32 -18.16 -3.34
CA VAL A 39 -7.55 -17.54 -4.65
C VAL A 39 -6.45 -18.05 -5.59
N ASN A 40 -6.65 -19.25 -6.13
CA ASN A 40 -5.71 -19.94 -7.01
C ASN A 40 -6.47 -20.65 -8.16
N PRO A 41 -5.95 -20.65 -9.41
CA PRO A 41 -4.93 -19.72 -9.89
C PRO A 41 -5.41 -18.26 -9.81
N PHE A 42 -4.48 -17.32 -9.69
CA PHE A 42 -4.70 -15.89 -9.82
C PHE A 42 -3.81 -15.37 -10.95
N ASP A 43 -4.20 -14.27 -11.59
CA ASP A 43 -3.47 -13.70 -12.73
C ASP A 43 -2.76 -12.37 -12.40
N LEU A 44 -3.13 -11.71 -11.30
CA LEU A 44 -2.45 -10.52 -10.80
C LEU A 44 -2.48 -10.46 -9.27
N PHE A 45 -1.38 -10.04 -8.66
CA PHE A 45 -1.32 -9.70 -7.25
C PHE A 45 -0.89 -8.22 -7.14
N VAL A 46 -1.70 -7.41 -6.46
CA VAL A 46 -1.38 -6.01 -6.14
C VAL A 46 -1.33 -5.76 -4.64
N ARG A 47 -0.48 -4.80 -4.24
CA ARG A 47 -0.52 -4.13 -2.94
C ARG A 47 -0.91 -2.67 -3.16
N CYS A 48 -1.97 -2.24 -2.50
CA CYS A 48 -2.51 -0.90 -2.56
C CYS A 48 -2.11 -0.16 -1.28
N VAL A 49 -1.12 0.73 -1.38
CA VAL A 49 -0.62 1.54 -0.27
C VAL A 49 -1.45 2.81 -0.17
N GLY A 50 -2.21 2.98 0.91
CA GLY A 50 -3.03 4.15 1.17
C GLY A 50 -2.40 5.08 2.22
N VAL A 51 -2.26 6.38 1.92
CA VAL A 51 -1.75 7.44 2.81
C VAL A 51 -2.68 8.66 2.77
N GLY A 52 -3.44 8.86 3.86
CA GLY A 52 -4.58 9.76 3.88
C GLY A 52 -5.51 9.39 2.70
N PRO A 53 -5.90 10.37 1.86
CA PRO A 53 -6.70 10.11 0.67
C PRO A 53 -5.94 9.50 -0.51
N GLN A 54 -4.60 9.42 -0.48
CA GLN A 54 -3.78 9.02 -1.62
C GLN A 54 -3.62 7.50 -1.65
N VAL A 55 -3.64 6.88 -2.84
CA VAL A 55 -3.45 5.43 -2.99
C VAL A 55 -2.43 5.15 -4.10
N ARG A 56 -1.50 4.23 -3.86
CA ARG A 56 -0.59 3.66 -4.86
C ARG A 56 -0.82 2.17 -4.99
N ILE A 57 -1.15 1.74 -6.19
CA ILE A 57 -1.30 0.33 -6.55
C ILE A 57 0.04 -0.14 -7.12
N VAL A 58 0.60 -1.19 -6.54
CA VAL A 58 1.87 -1.78 -6.94
C VAL A 58 1.67 -3.26 -7.24
N LYS A 59 2.07 -3.72 -8.42
CA LYS A 59 2.10 -5.15 -8.72
C LYS A 59 3.16 -5.83 -7.86
N TYR A 60 2.75 -6.93 -7.23
CA TYR A 60 3.55 -7.69 -6.31
C TYR A 60 3.83 -9.09 -6.87
N ASP A 61 5.10 -9.47 -6.96
CA ASP A 61 5.54 -10.80 -7.38
C ASP A 61 6.04 -11.58 -6.15
N PRO A 62 5.25 -12.49 -5.56
CA PRO A 62 5.66 -13.26 -4.39
C PRO A 62 6.76 -14.29 -4.71
N GLY A 63 6.92 -14.68 -5.99
CA GLY A 63 7.93 -15.62 -6.46
C GLY A 63 9.30 -14.97 -6.69
N ALA A 64 9.36 -13.64 -6.79
CA ALA A 64 10.61 -12.91 -6.97
C ALA A 64 11.45 -12.86 -5.66
N PRO A 65 12.78 -12.61 -5.79
CA PRO A 65 13.61 -12.23 -4.65
C PRO A 65 13.01 -11.06 -3.88
N LEU A 66 13.22 -11.00 -2.56
CA LEU A 66 12.57 -10.00 -1.66
C LEU A 66 12.65 -8.57 -2.19
N HIS A 67 13.82 -8.15 -2.64
CA HIS A 67 14.08 -6.80 -3.18
C HIS A 67 13.44 -6.54 -4.56
N ASN A 68 12.80 -7.53 -5.19
CA ASN A 68 12.12 -7.45 -6.50
C ASN A 68 10.61 -7.69 -6.41
N ARG A 69 10.07 -7.99 -5.22
CA ARG A 69 8.66 -8.34 -5.10
C ARG A 69 7.75 -7.16 -5.40
N TYR A 70 8.14 -5.94 -5.03
CA TYR A 70 7.47 -4.74 -5.52
C TYR A 70 8.00 -4.42 -6.92
N THR A 71 7.23 -4.79 -7.94
CA THR A 71 7.65 -4.59 -9.32
C THR A 71 7.59 -3.11 -9.68
N MET A 72 8.40 -2.67 -10.65
CA MET A 72 8.41 -1.27 -11.12
C MET A 72 7.43 -1.01 -12.27
N ASP A 73 6.39 -1.83 -12.40
CA ASP A 73 5.35 -1.66 -13.40
C ASP A 73 4.52 -0.40 -13.07
N PRO A 74 4.52 0.64 -13.92
CA PRO A 74 3.85 1.90 -13.61
C PRO A 74 2.33 1.78 -13.63
N ASP A 75 1.78 0.90 -14.47
CA ASP A 75 0.34 0.78 -14.71
C ASP A 75 -0.10 -0.69 -14.76
N PRO A 76 -0.09 -1.39 -13.61
CA PRO A 76 -0.37 -2.82 -13.55
C PRO A 76 -1.86 -3.18 -13.71
N VAL A 77 -2.74 -2.18 -13.77
CA VAL A 77 -4.20 -2.33 -13.78
C VAL A 77 -4.85 -1.30 -14.72
N SER A 78 -6.03 -1.62 -15.25
CA SER A 78 -6.84 -0.68 -16.02
C SER A 78 -7.40 0.46 -15.14
N ALA A 79 -7.94 1.51 -15.77
CA ALA A 79 -8.54 2.63 -15.04
C ALA A 79 -9.75 2.23 -14.18
N GLU A 80 -10.56 1.28 -14.64
CA GLU A 80 -11.71 0.77 -13.89
C GLU A 80 -11.27 -0.01 -12.65
N GLU A 81 -10.29 -0.90 -12.82
CA GLU A 81 -9.70 -1.68 -11.72
C GLU A 81 -8.98 -0.78 -10.72
N ARG A 82 -8.30 0.28 -11.19
CA ARG A 82 -7.70 1.30 -10.33
C ARG A 82 -8.76 1.96 -9.46
N ALA A 83 -9.85 2.45 -10.05
CA ALA A 83 -10.95 3.06 -9.29
C ALA A 83 -11.54 2.08 -8.26
N LEU A 84 -11.69 0.80 -8.62
CA LEU A 84 -12.17 -0.25 -7.71
C LEU A 84 -11.24 -0.43 -6.51
N LEU A 85 -9.94 -0.59 -6.76
CA LEU A 85 -8.93 -0.83 -5.73
C LEU A 85 -8.73 0.40 -4.83
N GLU A 86 -8.81 1.61 -5.39
CA GLU A 86 -8.77 2.86 -4.63
C GLU A 86 -9.98 2.97 -3.70
N ASP A 87 -11.19 2.77 -4.20
CA ASP A 87 -12.41 2.79 -3.38
C ASP A 87 -12.36 1.75 -2.26
N MET A 88 -11.87 0.54 -2.58
CA MET A 88 -11.69 -0.54 -1.61
C MET A 88 -10.69 -0.16 -0.52
N THR A 89 -9.51 0.35 -0.91
CA THR A 89 -8.45 0.74 0.02
C THR A 89 -8.91 1.86 0.94
N LEU A 90 -9.51 2.92 0.39
CA LEU A 90 -10.00 4.05 1.18
C LEU A 90 -11.14 3.64 2.12
N THR A 91 -12.05 2.79 1.65
CA THR A 91 -13.13 2.23 2.48
C THR A 91 -12.55 1.48 3.68
N ILE A 92 -11.63 0.54 3.45
CA ILE A 92 -11.02 -0.26 4.52
C ILE A 92 -10.31 0.65 5.52
N ASN A 93 -9.48 1.57 5.03
CA ASN A 93 -8.72 2.50 5.86
C ASN A 93 -9.64 3.31 6.79
N THR A 94 -10.66 3.94 6.22
CA THR A 94 -11.56 4.83 6.98
C THR A 94 -12.59 4.10 7.83
N PHE A 95 -12.91 2.84 7.50
CA PHE A 95 -13.72 1.96 8.34
C PHE A 95 -13.00 1.59 9.64
N PHE A 96 -11.68 1.35 9.57
CA PHE A 96 -10.84 1.02 10.74
C PHE A 96 -10.14 2.23 11.38
N GLY A 97 -10.26 3.43 10.79
CA GLY A 97 -9.64 4.65 11.31
C GLY A 97 -8.13 4.75 11.06
N TRP A 98 -7.64 4.16 9.97
CA TRP A 98 -6.24 4.22 9.55
C TRP A 98 -6.00 5.28 8.49
N ASP A 99 -5.01 6.14 8.73
CA ASP A 99 -4.49 7.07 7.72
C ASP A 99 -3.37 6.45 6.88
N PHE A 100 -2.76 5.36 7.33
CA PHE A 100 -1.69 4.67 6.60
C PHE A 100 -1.87 3.15 6.71
N ASN A 101 -1.99 2.48 5.56
CA ASN A 101 -2.22 1.04 5.48
C ASN A 101 -1.79 0.50 4.11
N SER A 102 -1.59 -0.82 4.00
CA SER A 102 -1.52 -1.50 2.71
C SER A 102 -2.55 -2.61 2.58
N CYS A 103 -3.31 -2.60 1.49
CA CYS A 103 -4.29 -3.64 1.15
C CYS A 103 -3.76 -4.53 0.02
N GLU A 104 -3.67 -5.83 0.26
CA GLU A 104 -3.28 -6.87 -0.67
C GLU A 104 -4.52 -7.47 -1.33
N ALA A 105 -4.51 -7.54 -2.67
CA ALA A 105 -5.59 -8.14 -3.45
C ALA A 105 -5.05 -9.01 -4.58
N LEU A 106 -5.73 -10.13 -4.83
CA LEU A 106 -5.48 -11.02 -5.95
C LEU A 106 -6.60 -10.88 -6.99
N ARG A 107 -6.25 -10.77 -8.27
CA ARG A 107 -7.20 -10.84 -9.38
C ARG A 107 -7.32 -12.27 -9.86
N LYS A 108 -8.56 -12.74 -10.01
CA LYS A 108 -8.90 -14.01 -10.65
C LYS A 108 -10.11 -13.79 -11.54
N GLU A 109 -9.96 -14.12 -12.83
CA GLU A 109 -11.06 -14.04 -13.81
C GLU A 109 -11.72 -12.64 -13.88
N GLY A 110 -10.89 -11.60 -13.73
CA GLY A 110 -11.35 -10.20 -13.77
C GLY A 110 -11.86 -9.64 -12.43
N GLU A 111 -11.98 -10.46 -11.39
CA GLU A 111 -12.44 -10.02 -10.07
C GLU A 111 -11.28 -9.90 -9.07
N PHE A 112 -11.29 -8.83 -8.26
CA PHE A 112 -10.32 -8.63 -7.19
C PHE A 112 -10.82 -9.14 -5.84
N TYR A 113 -10.00 -9.97 -5.20
CA TYR A 113 -10.24 -10.56 -3.90
C TYR A 113 -9.24 -9.98 -2.90
N PRO A 114 -9.68 -9.20 -1.88
CA PRO A 114 -8.79 -8.76 -0.81
C PRO A 114 -8.38 -9.96 0.03
N ILE A 115 -7.07 -10.19 0.16
CA ILE A 115 -6.51 -11.35 0.87
C ILE A 115 -5.80 -10.99 2.18
N ASP A 116 -5.34 -9.74 2.29
CA ASP A 116 -4.72 -9.20 3.49
C ASP A 116 -4.85 -7.68 3.49
N PHE A 117 -5.49 -7.08 4.48
CA PHE A 117 -5.84 -5.65 4.39
C PHE A 117 -5.70 -4.89 5.71
N ALA A 118 -5.17 -5.55 6.74
CA ALA A 118 -4.96 -4.99 8.07
C ALA A 118 -3.46 -4.78 8.35
N ASN A 119 -2.83 -3.91 7.57
CA ASN A 119 -1.39 -3.63 7.63
C ASN A 119 -1.15 -2.18 8.05
N ALA A 120 -1.56 -1.81 9.27
CA ALA A 120 -1.47 -0.44 9.82
C ALA A 120 -0.03 0.07 10.07
N CYS A 121 0.98 -0.72 9.72
CA CYS A 121 2.38 -0.33 9.60
C CYS A 121 2.95 -1.08 8.39
N PRO A 122 2.58 -0.67 7.16
CA PRO A 122 2.96 -1.41 5.97
C PRO A 122 4.47 -1.25 5.73
N ASP A 123 5.03 -2.13 4.90
CA ASP A 123 6.42 -2.00 4.50
C ASP A 123 6.68 -0.64 3.84
N ALA A 124 7.55 0.15 4.48
CA ALA A 124 7.96 1.48 4.06
C ALA A 124 9.48 1.54 3.84
N GLN A 125 10.13 0.41 3.55
CA GLN A 125 11.58 0.35 3.40
C GLN A 125 12.01 0.64 1.96
N VAL A 126 13.09 1.40 1.78
CA VAL A 126 13.69 1.63 0.45
C VAL A 126 14.20 0.35 -0.19
N THR A 127 14.61 -0.63 0.61
CA THR A 127 15.09 -1.94 0.16
C THR A 127 13.98 -2.84 -0.38
N SER A 128 12.72 -2.44 -0.19
CA SER A 128 11.54 -3.13 -0.71
C SER A 128 10.80 -2.29 -1.75
N LEU A 129 10.45 -1.05 -1.43
CA LEU A 129 9.66 -0.18 -2.31
C LEU A 129 10.50 0.52 -3.38
N HIS A 130 11.77 0.81 -3.10
CA HIS A 130 12.77 1.43 -3.97
C HIS A 130 12.25 2.52 -4.93
N TYR A 131 11.69 2.10 -6.06
CA TYR A 131 11.10 2.93 -7.11
C TYR A 131 9.86 3.67 -6.62
N HIS A 132 9.03 3.02 -5.79
CA HIS A 132 7.85 3.63 -5.18
C HIS A 132 8.16 4.40 -3.89
N PHE A 133 9.38 4.28 -3.36
CA PHE A 133 9.75 4.90 -2.08
C PHE A 133 9.66 6.44 -2.13
N PRO A 134 10.13 7.14 -3.18
CA PRO A 134 9.91 8.58 -3.30
C PRO A 134 8.43 9.01 -3.31
N TRP A 135 7.56 8.26 -4.00
CA TRP A 135 6.12 8.52 -3.96
C TRP A 135 5.58 8.42 -2.54
N LEU A 136 5.97 7.37 -1.79
CA LEU A 136 5.52 7.18 -0.42
C LEU A 136 5.94 8.36 0.48
N ILE A 137 7.20 8.80 0.38
CA ILE A 137 7.69 9.95 1.14
C ILE A 137 6.90 11.22 0.80
N LYS A 138 6.65 11.49 -0.50
CA LYS A 138 5.81 12.63 -0.91
C LYS A 138 4.39 12.51 -0.34
N ALA A 139 3.78 11.33 -0.38
CA ALA A 139 2.44 11.11 0.12
C ALA A 139 2.34 11.36 1.63
N ILE A 140 3.32 10.87 2.40
CA ILE A 140 3.42 11.12 3.85
C ILE A 140 3.63 12.61 4.14
N LEU A 141 4.49 13.29 3.38
CA LEU A 141 4.73 14.74 3.54
C LEU A 141 3.46 15.54 3.28
N ARG A 142 2.77 15.30 2.16
CA ARG A 142 1.49 15.97 1.84
C ARG A 142 0.48 15.80 2.96
N TRP A 143 0.25 14.56 3.40
CA TRP A 143 -0.73 14.28 4.44
C TRP A 143 -0.37 14.90 5.79
N SER A 144 0.89 14.76 6.22
CA SER A 144 1.35 15.28 7.51
C SER A 144 1.32 16.81 7.56
N ILE A 145 1.76 17.48 6.48
CA ILE A 145 1.74 18.95 6.39
C ILE A 145 0.29 19.44 6.38
N PHE A 146 -0.58 18.81 5.58
CA PHE A 146 -2.01 19.15 5.56
C PHE A 146 -2.63 19.05 6.95
N CYS A 147 -2.46 17.93 7.65
CA CYS A 147 -2.99 17.73 9.00
C CYS A 147 -2.44 18.76 10.00
N ALA A 148 -1.14 19.05 9.94
CA ALA A 148 -0.49 20.00 10.85
C ALA A 148 -0.94 21.45 10.62
N VAL A 149 -0.97 21.91 9.36
CA VAL A 149 -1.31 23.30 9.00
C VAL A 149 -2.80 23.57 9.21
N THR A 150 -3.67 22.62 8.82
CA THR A 150 -5.12 22.77 8.98
C THR A 150 -5.61 22.48 10.40
N ARG A 151 -4.72 21.95 11.26
CA ARG A 151 -5.05 21.40 12.58
C ARG A 151 -6.21 20.43 12.51
N ARG A 152 -6.20 19.57 11.48
CA ARG A 152 -7.29 18.62 11.22
C ARG A 152 -7.53 17.77 12.48
N PRO A 153 -8.76 17.74 13.02
CA PRO A 153 -9.06 16.91 14.18
C PRO A 153 -8.98 15.43 13.79
N MET A 154 -8.30 14.63 14.60
CA MET A 154 -8.31 13.18 14.45
C MET A 154 -9.61 12.60 15.01
N HIS A 155 -10.34 11.84 14.21
CA HIS A 155 -11.48 11.06 14.68
C HIS A 155 -10.99 9.89 15.54
N ARG A 156 -11.04 10.05 16.86
CA ARG A 156 -10.52 9.06 17.82
C ARG A 156 -11.37 7.80 17.92
N ASN A 157 -12.66 7.92 17.60
CA ASN A 157 -13.60 6.82 17.64
C ASN A 157 -13.99 6.44 16.21
N VAL A 158 -14.02 5.14 15.94
CA VAL A 158 -14.61 4.62 14.71
C VAL A 158 -16.13 4.80 14.75
N ASP A 159 -16.67 5.44 13.71
CA ASP A 159 -18.10 5.54 13.47
C ASP A 159 -18.45 4.66 12.27
N TRP A 160 -19.23 3.61 12.49
CA TRP A 160 -19.64 2.68 11.44
C TRP A 160 -21.07 2.93 10.92
N ALA A 161 -21.83 3.83 11.56
CA ALA A 161 -23.23 4.03 11.21
C ALA A 161 -23.43 4.42 9.73
N PRO A 162 -22.64 5.33 9.13
CA PRO A 162 -22.77 5.67 7.71
C PRO A 162 -22.54 4.47 6.77
N TYR A 163 -21.57 3.59 7.07
CA TYR A 163 -21.34 2.39 6.24
C TYR A 163 -22.48 1.38 6.40
N TYR A 164 -23.04 1.22 7.60
CA TYR A 164 -24.19 0.33 7.79
C TYR A 164 -25.46 0.87 7.12
N GLU A 165 -25.63 2.19 7.06
CA GLU A 165 -26.72 2.80 6.29
C GLU A 165 -26.56 2.53 4.79
N VAL A 166 -25.36 2.68 4.22
CA VAL A 166 -25.13 2.32 2.81
C VAL A 166 -25.34 0.81 2.60
N ARG A 167 -24.97 -0.04 3.57
CA ARG A 167 -25.18 -1.50 3.48
C ARG A 167 -26.67 -1.86 3.40
N SER A 168 -27.56 -1.12 4.08
CA SER A 168 -28.99 -1.45 4.14
C SER A 168 -29.76 -1.11 2.85
N ARG A 169 -29.17 -0.33 1.94
CA ARG A 169 -29.77 0.09 0.67
C ARG A 169 -29.77 -0.99 -0.43
N ASP A 170 -29.20 -2.17 -0.15
CA ASP A 170 -29.11 -3.33 -1.06
C ASP A 170 -28.61 -3.01 -2.48
N LEU A 171 -27.62 -2.11 -2.56
CA LEU A 171 -27.03 -1.67 -3.83
C LEU A 171 -26.16 -2.77 -4.47
N PRO A 172 -26.02 -2.77 -5.82
CA PRO A 172 -25.01 -3.56 -6.52
C PRO A 172 -23.61 -3.34 -5.94
N TYR A 173 -22.74 -4.36 -6.00
CA TYR A 173 -21.44 -4.32 -5.30
C TYR A 173 -20.62 -3.06 -5.61
N ARG A 174 -20.50 -2.70 -6.90
CA ARG A 174 -19.67 -1.56 -7.30
C ARG A 174 -20.26 -0.23 -6.84
N GLU A 175 -21.58 -0.06 -6.94
CA GLU A 175 -22.29 1.14 -6.46
C GLU A 175 -22.20 1.27 -4.94
N ARG A 176 -22.37 0.16 -4.21
CA ARG A 176 -22.20 0.12 -2.75
C ARG A 176 -20.79 0.52 -2.34
N LEU A 177 -19.78 0.00 -3.03
CA LEU A 177 -18.39 0.32 -2.75
C LEU A 177 -18.07 1.79 -3.07
N ALA A 178 -18.60 2.33 -4.18
CA ALA A 178 -18.47 3.75 -4.49
C ALA A 178 -19.12 4.64 -3.39
N ALA A 179 -20.29 4.24 -2.88
CA ALA A 179 -20.93 4.93 -1.76
C ALA A 179 -20.13 4.84 -0.45
N TYR A 180 -19.49 3.70 -0.16
CA TYR A 180 -18.54 3.60 0.96
C TYR A 180 -17.32 4.50 0.77
N ALA A 181 -16.78 4.56 -0.45
CA ALA A 181 -15.63 5.38 -0.75
C ALA A 181 -15.97 6.88 -0.74
N ALA A 182 -17.23 7.27 -0.99
CA ALA A 182 -17.68 8.66 -0.80
C ALA A 182 -17.56 9.06 0.69
N ILE A 183 -18.01 8.21 1.62
CA ILE A 183 -17.82 8.41 3.07
C ILE A 183 -16.33 8.51 3.40
N ALA A 184 -15.51 7.64 2.80
CA ALA A 184 -14.06 7.65 3.02
C ALA A 184 -13.41 8.97 2.57
N ARG A 185 -13.75 9.46 1.38
CA ARG A 185 -13.21 10.71 0.81
C ARG A 185 -13.62 11.92 1.65
N GLU A 186 -14.87 11.98 2.10
CA GLU A 186 -15.36 13.01 3.02
C GLU A 186 -14.57 12.98 4.32
N ARG A 187 -14.45 11.80 4.96
CA ARG A 187 -13.70 11.64 6.21
C ARG A 187 -12.24 12.06 6.08
N LEU A 188 -11.62 11.84 4.93
CA LEU A 188 -10.23 12.18 4.67
C LEU A 188 -10.05 13.63 4.17
N ASP A 189 -11.11 14.44 4.17
CA ASP A 189 -11.12 15.81 3.63
C ASP A 189 -10.51 15.88 2.22
N ARG A 190 -10.81 14.91 1.34
CA ARG A 190 -10.14 14.72 0.04
C ARG A 190 -10.02 16.02 -0.76
N ASP A 191 -11.14 16.70 -0.99
CA ASP A 191 -11.19 17.86 -1.87
C ASP A 191 -10.37 19.03 -1.29
N ARG A 192 -10.49 19.26 0.02
CA ARG A 192 -9.70 20.28 0.74
C ARG A 192 -8.22 19.93 0.76
N PHE A 193 -7.89 18.64 0.88
CA PHE A 193 -6.51 18.15 0.81
C PHE A 193 -5.88 18.38 -0.57
N GLU A 194 -6.62 18.10 -1.65
CA GLU A 194 -6.18 18.34 -3.02
C GLU A 194 -5.98 19.82 -3.30
N GLU A 195 -6.95 20.66 -2.95
CA GLU A 195 -6.85 22.12 -3.06
C GLU A 195 -5.65 22.66 -2.28
N PHE A 196 -5.47 22.21 -1.04
CA PHE A 196 -4.33 22.59 -0.21
C PHE A 196 -3.00 22.21 -0.86
N CYS A 197 -2.90 21.00 -1.41
CA CYS A 197 -1.69 20.53 -2.07
C CYS A 197 -1.39 21.35 -3.34
N ALA A 198 -2.40 21.64 -4.16
CA ALA A 198 -2.27 22.46 -5.36
C ALA A 198 -1.83 23.90 -5.03
N GLN A 199 -2.40 24.49 -3.98
CA GLN A 199 -2.12 25.87 -3.59
C GLN A 199 -0.79 26.03 -2.85
N HIS A 200 -0.49 25.13 -1.90
CA HIS A 200 0.61 25.32 -0.94
C HIS A 200 1.80 24.42 -1.17
N LEU A 201 1.64 23.30 -1.89
CA LEU A 201 2.71 22.34 -2.18
C LEU A 201 3.00 22.14 -3.68
N PRO A 202 2.82 23.14 -4.58
CA PRO A 202 3.03 22.92 -6.02
C PRO A 202 4.49 22.62 -6.38
N HIS A 203 5.43 23.01 -5.51
CA HIS A 203 6.88 22.81 -5.70
C HIS A 203 7.39 21.50 -5.10
N LEU A 204 6.55 20.72 -4.39
CA LEU A 204 7.00 19.53 -3.66
C LEU A 204 7.59 18.47 -4.58
N ASP A 205 7.06 18.31 -5.79
CA ASP A 205 7.58 17.31 -6.74
C ASP A 205 9.01 17.66 -7.20
N ALA A 206 9.28 18.93 -7.51
CA ALA A 206 10.62 19.40 -7.86
C ALA A 206 11.60 19.27 -6.68
N VAL A 207 11.20 19.67 -5.48
CA VAL A 207 12.03 19.52 -4.26
C VAL A 207 12.36 18.05 -3.99
N ALA A 208 11.39 17.15 -4.17
CA ALA A 208 11.63 15.72 -3.98
C ALA A 208 12.58 15.17 -5.05
N ASP A 209 12.39 15.52 -6.33
CA ASP A 209 13.30 15.09 -7.40
C ASP A 209 14.74 15.53 -7.13
N ASP A 210 14.94 16.80 -6.78
CA ASP A 210 16.23 17.37 -6.44
C ASP A 210 16.86 16.63 -5.27
N PHE A 211 16.11 16.43 -4.17
CA PHE A 211 16.60 15.74 -2.99
C PHE A 211 17.04 14.31 -3.29
N PHE A 212 16.21 13.54 -4.01
CA PHE A 212 16.51 12.14 -4.34
C PHE A 212 17.69 11.97 -5.31
N GLY A 213 18.14 13.05 -5.97
CA GLY A 213 19.37 13.07 -6.76
C GLY A 213 20.65 13.36 -5.95
N THR A 214 20.53 13.69 -4.66
CA THR A 214 21.68 14.14 -3.86
C THR A 214 22.54 12.99 -3.31
N PRO A 215 23.82 13.25 -3.00
CA PRO A 215 24.66 12.33 -2.22
C PRO A 215 24.05 11.98 -0.86
N THR A 216 23.32 12.92 -0.23
CA THR A 216 22.63 12.69 1.05
C THR A 216 21.55 11.62 0.93
N ALA A 217 20.73 11.65 -0.13
CA ALA A 217 19.75 10.60 -0.37
C ALA A 217 20.41 9.24 -0.62
N ARG A 218 21.51 9.20 -1.40
CA ARG A 218 22.28 7.97 -1.61
C ARG A 218 22.86 7.43 -0.31
N ASP A 219 23.42 8.29 0.54
CA ASP A 219 23.96 7.88 1.83
C ASP A 219 22.88 7.30 2.76
N ALA A 220 21.68 7.90 2.78
CA ALA A 220 20.54 7.35 3.53
C ALA A 220 20.15 5.93 3.05
N VAL A 221 20.17 5.68 1.73
CA VAL A 221 19.98 4.33 1.18
C VAL A 221 21.09 3.40 1.66
N ARG A 222 22.36 3.83 1.56
CA ARG A 222 23.51 3.04 2.00
C ARG A 222 23.44 2.66 3.47
N GLN A 223 23.10 3.60 4.35
CA GLN A 223 22.92 3.34 5.78
C GLN A 223 21.85 2.28 6.02
N LYS A 224 20.74 2.34 5.28
CA LYS A 224 19.67 1.33 5.39
C LYS A 224 20.12 -0.05 4.91
N VAL A 225 20.86 -0.10 3.81
CA VAL A 225 21.42 -1.36 3.27
C VAL A 225 22.43 -1.95 4.25
N ALA A 226 23.37 -1.15 4.76
CA ALA A 226 24.37 -1.59 5.74
C ALA A 226 23.76 -2.16 7.04
N ALA A 227 22.54 -1.73 7.40
CA ALA A 227 21.82 -2.26 8.56
C ALA A 227 21.15 -3.63 8.32
N LEU A 228 21.02 -4.08 7.07
CA LEU A 228 20.22 -5.25 6.69
C LEU A 228 20.99 -6.31 5.88
N PHE A 229 22.03 -5.91 5.16
CA PHE A 229 22.77 -6.74 4.22
C PHE A 229 24.19 -7.01 4.74
N PRO A 230 24.80 -8.15 4.37
CA PRO A 230 26.19 -8.45 4.74
C PRO A 230 27.17 -7.47 4.09
N ASP A 231 28.31 -7.22 4.74
CA ASP A 231 29.27 -6.17 4.35
C ASP A 231 29.67 -6.17 2.87
N HIS A 232 29.86 -7.36 2.29
CA HIS A 232 30.28 -7.52 0.89
C HIS A 232 29.19 -7.20 -0.14
N GLU A 233 27.93 -7.09 0.28
CA GLU A 233 26.78 -6.79 -0.58
C GLU A 233 26.34 -5.32 -0.51
N ILE A 234 26.88 -4.54 0.44
CA ILE A 234 26.38 -3.19 0.76
C ILE A 234 26.43 -2.26 -0.45
N GLU A 235 27.56 -2.19 -1.16
CA GLU A 235 27.69 -1.26 -2.28
C GLU A 235 26.82 -1.67 -3.47
N ASP A 236 26.74 -2.97 -3.78
CA ASP A 236 25.93 -3.49 -4.88
C ASP A 236 24.43 -3.21 -4.67
N PHE A 237 23.91 -3.47 -3.47
CA PHE A 237 22.50 -3.19 -3.17
C PHE A 237 22.22 -1.70 -2.99
N THR A 238 23.16 -0.92 -2.45
CA THR A 238 23.04 0.54 -2.41
C THR A 238 22.87 1.09 -3.82
N GLU A 239 23.72 0.67 -4.74
CA GLU A 239 23.68 1.07 -6.13
C GLU A 239 22.40 0.60 -6.83
N LEU A 240 21.97 -0.65 -6.57
CA LEU A 240 20.72 -1.20 -7.10
C LEU A 240 19.51 -0.35 -6.69
N PHE A 241 19.34 -0.07 -5.40
CA PHE A 241 18.18 0.68 -4.91
C PHE A 241 18.23 2.14 -5.34
N PHE A 242 19.41 2.76 -5.34
CA PHE A 242 19.55 4.14 -5.78
C PHE A 242 19.26 4.30 -7.28
N LYS A 243 19.68 3.34 -8.13
CA LYS A 243 19.30 3.31 -9.55
C LYS A 243 17.79 3.21 -9.77
N ARG A 244 17.06 2.52 -8.89
CA ARG A 244 15.59 2.44 -8.97
C ARG A 244 14.90 3.72 -8.52
N ILE A 245 15.46 4.42 -7.54
CA ILE A 245 15.04 5.79 -7.22
C ILE A 245 15.30 6.72 -8.42
N ASP A 246 16.46 6.61 -9.07
CA ASP A 246 16.76 7.40 -10.26
C ASP A 246 15.84 7.06 -11.44
N HIS A 247 15.43 5.80 -11.57
CA HIS A 247 14.40 5.41 -12.52
C HIS A 247 13.06 6.10 -12.24
N TRP A 248 12.67 6.19 -10.96
CA TRP A 248 11.49 6.97 -10.54
C TRP A 248 11.63 8.45 -10.89
N ARG A 249 12.78 9.06 -10.62
CA ARG A 249 13.05 10.48 -10.96
C ARG A 249 12.82 10.76 -12.44
N LYS A 250 13.34 9.88 -13.30
CA LYS A 250 13.23 9.98 -14.77
C LYS A 250 11.81 9.75 -15.30
N THR A 251 10.98 8.98 -14.60
CA THR A 251 9.65 8.56 -15.10
C THR A 251 8.49 9.32 -14.45
N GLU A 252 8.60 9.64 -13.17
CA GLU A 252 7.53 10.24 -12.36
C GLU A 252 7.96 11.52 -11.62
N GLY A 253 9.27 11.72 -11.40
CA GLY A 253 9.81 12.79 -10.56
C GLY A 253 9.35 14.18 -10.99
N ILE A 254 9.47 14.50 -12.28
CA ILE A 254 9.05 15.79 -12.86
C ILE A 254 7.72 15.67 -13.63
N ALA A 255 7.38 14.47 -14.11
CA ALA A 255 6.18 14.24 -14.93
C ALA A 255 4.86 14.47 -14.16
N SER A 256 4.87 14.35 -12.83
CA SER A 256 3.68 14.60 -11.98
C SER A 256 3.28 16.09 -11.91
N ALA A 257 4.12 17.03 -12.34
CA ALA A 257 3.83 18.46 -12.33
C ALA A 257 3.02 18.95 -13.55
N LYS A 258 2.63 18.05 -14.47
CA LYS A 258 1.91 18.37 -15.72
C LYS A 258 0.53 17.70 -15.86
N GLY A 259 0.02 17.06 -14.82
CA GLY A 259 -1.31 16.43 -14.79
C GLY A 259 -2.27 17.19 -13.91
#